data_AF-T2G786-F1
#
_entry.id   AF-T2G786-F1
#
_cell.length_a   1.000
_cell.length_b   1.000
_cell.length_c   1.000
_cell.angle_alpha   90.00
_cell.angle_beta   90.00
_cell.angle_gamma   90.00
#
_symmetry.space_group_name_H-M   'P 1'
#
loop_
_entity.id
_entity.type
_entity.pdbx_description
1 polymer ?
#
loop_
_entity_poly.entity_id
_entity_poly.type
_entity_poly.pdbx_seq_one_letter_code
_entity_poly.pdbx_strand_id
1 'polypeptide(L)'
;MDVILAARNHYETLKHLWADGGYAGRCELTVQEATGCTLEIVRRSGDAPREVWLEGNQDAPVSKGFKVVKWRWIIERTFGWLGRYRRLSKDCEQSTASSLAWVRLALAAILLHRFGEI
;
A
#
# COMPACT_ATOMS: atom_id res chain seq x y z
N MET A 1 12.34 1.53 -5.13
CA MET A 1 12.19 2.82 -5.84
C MET A 1 11.65 2.63 -7.25
N ASP A 2 12.13 1.61 -7.95
CA ASP A 2 11.81 1.34 -9.37
C ASP A 2 10.32 1.29 -9.70
N VAL A 3 9.48 0.75 -8.80
CA VAL A 3 8.03 0.68 -9.00
C VAL A 3 7.39 2.08 -9.04
N ILE A 4 7.81 2.99 -8.16
CA ILE A 4 7.23 4.34 -8.07
C ILE A 4 7.68 5.16 -9.28
N LEU A 5 8.95 5.03 -9.68
CA LEU A 5 9.48 5.65 -10.90
C LEU A 5 8.76 5.14 -12.16
N ALA A 6 8.60 3.83 -12.29
CA ALA A 6 7.85 3.24 -13.40
C ALA A 6 6.39 3.71 -13.43
N ALA A 7 5.74 3.80 -12.26
CA ALA A 7 4.38 4.33 -12.16
C ALA A 7 4.31 5.82 -12.54
N ARG A 8 5.27 6.64 -12.10
CA ARG A 8 5.35 8.06 -12.45
C ARG A 8 5.52 8.25 -13.97
N ASN A 9 6.39 7.46 -14.60
CA ASN A 9 6.63 7.50 -16.04
C ASN A 9 5.39 7.08 -16.85
N HIS A 10 4.57 6.18 -16.31
CA HIS A 10 3.36 5.73 -16.99
C HIS A 10 2.16 6.65 -16.72
N TYR A 11 2.13 7.31 -15.56
CA TYR A 11 1.05 8.17 -15.11
C TYR A 11 1.57 9.57 -14.77
N GLU A 12 1.60 10.43 -15.78
CA GLU A 12 2.06 11.82 -15.64
C GLU A 12 1.17 12.65 -14.70
N THR A 13 -0.06 12.22 -14.43
CA THR A 13 -0.99 12.86 -13.50
C THR A 13 -0.81 12.43 -12.04
N LEU A 14 0.07 11.47 -11.75
CA LEU A 14 0.35 11.02 -10.39
C LEU A 14 1.07 12.13 -9.62
N LYS A 15 0.41 12.67 -8.58
CA LYS A 15 0.94 13.77 -7.75
C LYS A 15 1.14 13.40 -6.29
N HIS A 16 0.32 12.48 -5.78
CA HIS A 16 0.24 12.18 -4.36
C HIS A 16 0.18 10.68 -4.11
N LEU A 17 0.91 10.23 -3.09
CA LEU A 17 1.06 8.83 -2.70
C LEU A 17 0.83 8.71 -1.19
N TRP A 18 0.19 7.61 -0.79
CA TRP A 18 0.07 7.22 0.62
C TRP A 18 0.95 6.01 0.91
N ALA A 19 1.61 6.01 2.05
CA ALA A 19 2.33 4.84 2.56
C ALA A 19 2.09 4.66 4.07
N ASP A 20 2.34 3.46 4.58
CA ASP A 20 2.24 3.17 6.01
C ASP A 20 3.47 3.67 6.80
N GLY A 21 3.36 3.66 8.13
CA GLY A 21 4.42 4.11 9.04
C GLY A 21 5.75 3.37 8.93
N GLY A 22 5.77 2.15 8.37
CA GLY A 22 7.00 1.40 8.12
C GLY A 22 7.88 2.00 7.01
N TYR A 23 7.31 2.87 6.17
CA TYR A 23 8.03 3.61 5.14
C TYR A 23 8.38 5.05 5.58
N ALA A 24 8.24 5.38 6.85
CA ALA A 24 8.61 6.70 7.37
C ALA A 24 10.13 6.96 7.27
N GLY A 25 10.51 8.24 7.17
CA GLY A 25 11.91 8.66 7.18
C GLY A 25 12.48 8.76 5.77
N ARG A 26 13.54 7.99 5.47
CA ARG A 26 14.31 8.14 4.22
C ARG A 26 13.48 7.99 2.95
N CYS A 27 12.42 7.18 2.97
CA CYS A 27 11.61 6.97 1.76
C CYS A 27 10.81 8.21 1.33
N GLU A 28 10.42 9.09 2.26
CA GLU A 28 9.66 10.32 1.94
C GLU A 28 10.49 11.26 1.06
N LEU A 29 11.72 11.55 1.48
CA LEU A 29 12.65 12.41 0.76
C LEU A 29 13.02 11.81 -0.59
N THR A 30 13.40 10.53 -0.61
CA THR A 30 13.83 9.89 -1.85
C THR A 30 12.70 9.80 -2.89
N VAL A 31 11.43 9.64 -2.48
CA VAL A 31 10.30 9.62 -3.43
C VAL A 31 10.08 11.00 -4.03
N GLN A 32 10.13 12.05 -3.21
CA GLN A 32 9.94 13.42 -3.66
C GLN A 32 11.05 13.85 -4.62
N GLU A 33 12.32 13.56 -4.30
CA GLU A 33 13.47 13.85 -5.15
C GLU A 33 13.40 13.13 -6.50
N ALA A 34 13.00 11.85 -6.48
CA ALA A 34 13.02 11.01 -7.68
C ALA A 34 11.83 11.24 -8.62
N THR A 35 10.66 11.64 -8.11
CA THR A 35 9.41 11.64 -8.90
C THR A 35 8.66 12.97 -8.87
N GLY A 36 8.99 13.87 -7.94
CA GLY A 36 8.22 15.07 -7.64
C GLY A 36 6.87 14.80 -6.96
N CYS A 37 6.51 13.55 -6.70
CA CYS A 37 5.29 13.19 -5.98
C CYS A 37 5.43 13.46 -4.49
N THR A 38 4.36 13.95 -3.86
CA THR A 38 4.28 14.04 -2.41
C THR A 38 3.95 12.67 -1.81
N LEU A 39 4.71 12.21 -0.82
CA LEU A 39 4.44 10.99 -0.06
C LEU A 39 3.86 11.35 1.32
N GLU A 40 2.60 11.00 1.57
CA GLU A 40 1.96 11.13 2.90
C GLU A 40 2.06 9.79 3.65
N ILE A 41 2.79 9.80 4.77
CA ILE A 41 2.86 8.64 5.68
C ILE A 41 1.64 8.63 6.59
N VAL A 42 0.77 7.64 6.40
CA VAL A 42 -0.44 7.46 7.19
C VAL A 42 -0.11 6.68 8.47
N ARG A 43 0.13 7.43 9.55
CA ARG A 43 0.45 6.89 10.89
C ARG A 43 -0.82 6.49 11.67
N ARG A 44 -0.71 5.50 12.56
CA ARG A 44 -1.79 5.18 13.50
C ARG A 44 -1.75 6.16 14.66
N SER A 45 -2.92 6.59 15.14
CA SER A 45 -3.01 7.48 16.29
C SER A 45 -2.57 6.77 17.58
N GLY A 46 -1.32 6.99 18.00
CA GLY A 46 -0.71 6.36 19.17
C GLY A 46 0.48 5.46 18.88
N ASP A 47 0.95 5.38 17.62
CA ASP A 47 2.28 4.82 17.34
C ASP A 47 3.32 5.79 17.94
N ALA A 48 3.87 5.46 19.11
CA ALA A 48 5.12 6.07 19.53
C ALA A 48 6.21 5.70 18.50
N PRO A 49 7.22 6.57 18.29
CA PRO A 49 8.36 6.22 17.46
C PRO A 49 8.94 4.89 17.95
N ARG A 50 8.99 3.88 17.06
CA ARG A 50 9.58 2.55 17.35
C ARG A 50 11.06 2.64 17.74
N GLU A 51 11.66 3.81 17.59
CA GLU A 51 13.06 4.15 17.89
C GLU A 51 13.30 4.52 19.36
N VAL A 52 12.25 4.67 20.18
CA VAL A 52 12.43 4.75 21.63
C VAL A 52 12.74 3.34 22.12
N TRP A 53 14.04 3.03 22.27
CA TRP A 53 14.46 1.93 23.13
C TRP A 53 13.95 2.25 24.53
N LEU A 54 12.94 1.51 24.97
CA LEU A 54 12.44 1.62 26.32
C LEU A 54 13.55 1.10 27.24
N GLU A 55 14.19 2.00 27.99
CA GLU A 55 15.01 1.58 29.14
C GLU A 55 14.14 0.75 30.07
N GLY A 56 14.75 -0.31 30.62
CA GLY A 56 14.07 -1.46 31.22
C GLY A 56 12.75 -1.16 31.97
N ASN A 57 11.77 -2.01 31.71
CA ASN A 57 10.45 -2.06 32.39
C ASN A 57 9.43 -0.96 32.02
N GLN A 58 9.62 -0.24 30.91
CA GLN A 58 8.56 0.62 30.36
C GLN A 58 7.81 -0.12 29.26
N ASP A 59 6.49 -0.26 29.39
CA ASP A 59 5.64 -0.78 28.33
C ASP A 59 5.54 0.26 27.20
N ALA A 60 5.69 -0.18 25.94
CA ALA A 60 5.42 0.69 24.80
C ALA A 60 3.98 1.24 24.95
N PRO A 61 3.71 2.53 24.66
CA PRO A 61 2.37 3.07 24.77
C PRO A 61 1.45 2.35 23.79
N VAL A 62 0.75 1.33 24.27
CA VAL A 62 -0.23 0.58 23.50
C VAL A 62 -1.45 1.47 23.37
N SER A 63 -1.77 1.86 22.14
CA SER A 63 -3.04 2.52 21.86
C SER A 63 -4.19 1.61 22.32
N LYS A 64 -4.96 2.02 23.34
CA LYS A 64 -6.13 1.25 23.81
C LYS A 64 -7.19 1.19 22.71
N GLY A 65 -7.53 -0.01 22.26
CA GLY A 65 -8.60 -0.28 21.29
C GLY A 65 -8.20 -0.16 19.81
N PHE A 66 -9.08 -0.65 18.93
CA PHE A 66 -8.91 -0.53 17.48
C PHE A 66 -9.16 0.91 17.03
N LYS A 67 -8.17 1.51 16.36
CA LYS A 67 -8.31 2.82 15.74
C LYS A 67 -8.25 2.69 14.23
N VAL A 68 -9.28 3.21 13.57
CA VAL A 68 -9.34 3.28 12.11
C VAL A 68 -8.22 4.18 11.62
N VAL A 69 -7.42 3.67 10.68
CA VAL A 69 -6.44 4.48 9.99
C VAL A 69 -6.99 4.91 8.64
N LYS A 70 -6.81 6.20 8.35
CA LYS A 70 -7.26 6.84 7.11
C LYS A 70 -6.78 6.05 5.89
N TRP A 71 -7.63 5.89 4.88
CA TRP A 71 -7.31 5.26 3.58
C TRP A 71 -6.94 3.77 3.57
N ARG A 72 -6.55 3.15 4.69
CA ARG A 72 -6.11 1.74 4.73
C ARG A 72 -7.18 0.78 4.19
N TRP A 73 -8.45 1.07 4.46
CA TRP A 73 -9.56 0.25 3.98
C TRP A 73 -9.57 0.10 2.46
N ILE A 74 -9.06 1.08 1.69
CA ILE A 74 -9.03 1.03 0.23
C ILE A 74 -8.09 -0.09 -0.24
N ILE A 75 -6.90 -0.15 0.37
CA ILE A 75 -5.87 -1.14 0.07
C ILE A 75 -6.36 -2.52 0.50
N GLU A 76 -6.83 -2.65 1.74
CA GLU A 76 -7.35 -3.91 2.27
C GLU A 76 -8.54 -4.43 1.48
N ARG A 77 -9.45 -3.55 1.04
CA ARG A 77 -10.58 -3.93 0.17
C ARG A 77 -10.09 -4.47 -1.16
N THR A 78 -9.10 -3.82 -1.78
CA THR A 78 -8.53 -4.26 -3.06
C THR A 78 -7.89 -5.64 -2.91
N PHE A 79 -7.10 -5.86 -1.85
CA PHE A 79 -6.54 -7.19 -1.55
C PHE A 79 -7.62 -8.23 -1.20
N GLY A 80 -8.68 -7.82 -0.50
CA GLY A 80 -9.83 -8.69 -0.23
C GLY A 80 -10.51 -9.16 -1.51
N TRP A 81 -10.66 -8.29 -2.51
CA TRP A 81 -11.16 -8.69 -3.82
C TRP A 81 -10.19 -9.60 -4.57
N LEU A 82 -8.89 -9.25 -4.61
CA LEU A 82 -7.88 -10.08 -5.26
C LEU A 82 -7.77 -11.47 -4.60
N GLY A 83 -7.96 -11.57 -3.29
CA GLY A 83 -7.98 -12.83 -2.56
C GLY A 83 -9.09 -13.79 -2.99
N ARG A 84 -10.18 -13.29 -3.61
CA ARG A 84 -11.25 -14.13 -4.18
C ARG A 84 -10.82 -14.82 -5.48
N TYR A 85 -9.78 -14.33 -6.15
CA TYR A 85 -9.22 -14.98 -7.33
C TYR A 85 -8.25 -16.08 -6.87
N ARG A 86 -8.74 -17.31 -6.73
CA ARG A 86 -7.95 -18.48 -6.26
C ARG A 86 -6.57 -18.59 -6.92
N ARG A 87 -6.49 -18.31 -8.22
CA ARG A 87 -5.23 -18.35 -8.97
C ARG A 87 -4.18 -17.41 -8.39
N LEU A 88 -4.55 -16.20 -7.99
CA LEU A 88 -3.60 -15.24 -7.39
C LEU A 88 -3.09 -15.65 -6.00
N SER A 89 -3.82 -16.49 -5.27
CA SER A 89 -3.48 -16.87 -3.88
C SER A 89 -2.91 -18.27 -3.73
N LYS A 90 -3.17 -19.17 -4.67
CA LYS A 90 -2.81 -20.59 -4.58
C LYS A 90 -1.92 -21.10 -5.70
N ASP A 91 -1.95 -20.45 -6.86
CA ASP A 91 -1.18 -20.89 -8.02
C ASP A 91 0.00 -19.91 -8.20
N CYS A 92 1.23 -20.38 -7.96
CA CYS A 92 2.43 -19.61 -8.25
C CYS A 92 2.75 -19.73 -9.74
N GLU A 93 2.68 -18.62 -10.46
CA GLU A 93 3.01 -18.59 -11.88
C GLU A 93 4.52 -18.78 -12.12
N GLN A 94 4.86 -19.46 -13.22
CA GLN A 94 6.25 -19.74 -13.58
C GLN A 94 7.03 -18.47 -13.96
N SER A 95 6.35 -17.42 -14.43
CA SER A 95 6.97 -16.16 -14.84
C SER A 95 6.29 -14.95 -14.23
N THR A 96 7.06 -13.92 -13.94
CA THR A 96 6.55 -12.63 -13.44
C THR A 96 5.59 -11.97 -14.44
N ALA A 97 5.82 -12.17 -15.74
CA ALA A 97 4.93 -11.67 -16.79
C ALA A 97 3.53 -12.31 -16.71
N SER A 98 3.46 -13.63 -16.45
CA SER A 98 2.19 -14.33 -16.25
C SER A 98 1.49 -13.86 -14.96
N SER A 99 2.22 -13.74 -13.85
CA SER A 99 1.66 -13.20 -12.59
C SER A 99 1.04 -11.80 -12.80
N LEU A 100 1.77 -10.92 -13.49
CA LEU A 100 1.33 -9.57 -13.78
C LEU A 100 0.08 -9.55 -14.67
N ALA A 101 0.01 -10.43 -15.67
CA ALA A 101 -1.17 -10.57 -16.53
C ALA A 101 -2.40 -10.98 -15.70
N TRP A 102 -2.26 -11.95 -14.79
CA TRP A 102 -3.37 -12.38 -13.93
C TRP A 102 -3.85 -11.29 -12.97
N VAL A 103 -2.93 -10.51 -12.38
CA VAL A 103 -3.31 -9.37 -11.54
C VAL A 103 -4.09 -8.33 -12.35
N ARG A 104 -3.64 -8.02 -13.57
CA ARG A 104 -4.34 -7.08 -14.46
C ARG A 104 -5.73 -7.58 -14.85
N LEU A 105 -5.87 -8.87 -15.19
CA LEU A 105 -7.15 -9.48 -15.52
C LEU A 105 -8.12 -9.44 -14.34
N ALA A 106 -7.66 -9.75 -13.13
CA ALA A 106 -8.49 -9.68 -11.92
C ALA A 106 -8.98 -8.25 -11.65
N LEU A 107 -8.10 -7.25 -11.74
CA LEU A 107 -8.48 -5.85 -11.56
C LEU A 107 -9.45 -5.37 -12.66
N ALA A 108 -9.22 -5.74 -13.92
CA ALA A 108 -10.12 -5.41 -15.02
C ALA A 108 -11.51 -6.01 -14.81
N ALA A 109 -11.59 -7.28 -14.39
CA ALA A 109 -12.86 -7.93 -14.07
C ALA A 109 -13.61 -7.23 -12.93
N ILE A 110 -12.91 -6.83 -11.86
CA ILE A 110 -13.50 -6.04 -10.76
C ILE A 110 -14.06 -4.71 -11.28
N LEU A 111 -13.30 -3.99 -12.10
CA LEU A 111 -13.74 -2.71 -12.67
C LEU A 111 -14.97 -2.89 -13.57
N LEU A 112 -14.95 -3.88 -14.47
CA LEU A 112 -16.07 -4.16 -15.37
C LEU A 112 -17.34 -4.51 -14.61
N HIS A 113 -17.24 -5.33 -13.56
CA HIS A 113 -18.38 -5.67 -12.72
C HIS A 113 -18.99 -4.42 -12.07
N ARG A 114 -18.14 -3.52 -11.57
CA ARG A 114 -18.58 -2.26 -10.95
C ARG A 114 -19.17 -1.27 -11.95
N PHE A 115 -18.70 -1.26 -13.20
CA PHE A 115 -19.27 -0.42 -14.25
C PHE A 115 -20.62 -0.95 -14.74
N GLY A 116 -20.81 -2.28 -14.78
CA GLY A 116 -22.08 -2.90 -15.22
C GLY A 116 -23.18 -2.92 -14.15
N GLU A 117 -22.86 -2.60 -12.90
CA GLU A 117 -23.82 -2.43 -11.80
C GLU A 117 -24.34 -0.98 -11.66
N ILE A 118 -23.96 -0.08 -12.57
CA ILE A 118 -24.49 1.29 -12.72
C ILE A 118 -25.60 1.27 -13.76
#